data_AF-B8D3N3-F1
#
_entry.id   AF-B8D3N3-F1
#
_cell.length_a   1.000
_cell.length_b   1.000
_cell.length_c   1.000
_cell.angle_alpha   90.00
_cell.angle_beta   90.00
_cell.angle_gamma   90.00
#
_symmetry.space_group_name_H-M   'P 1'
#
loop_
_entity.id
_entity.type
_entity.pdbx_description
1 polymer ?
#
loop_
_entity_poly.entity_id
_entity_poly.type
_entity_poly.pdbx_seq_one_letter_code
_entity_poly.pdbx_strand_id
1 'polypeptide(L)'
;MESNIDFLLESLRKSGKPFEYINELKLSENLRALLRRLYIQSKEGISLSAIGSTILDFAEGDYEGFNVIGALQIPIGVIGVLNLFINNEKTEIYVVAPFIKGRLLNRLRDSILILESSIVNIGIKDYEGVCNSDAYVTFSDHKDALDPLVFPRLYSDPVFLGVKHSYMALIYYMLGLDAFSAGIPVAPSEYTINGDTLRYKVIHDAPYQLLNNTVTSEIRELLKAVEKPYICAVLLLYSLIFDLGHASPTAKT
;
A
#
# COMPACT_ATOMS: atom_id res chain seq x y z
N MET A 1 13.92 36.29 -5.52
CA MET A 1 13.32 35.20 -4.72
C MET A 1 14.40 34.56 -3.84
N GLU A 2 15.58 34.26 -4.36
CA GLU A 2 16.76 33.79 -3.60
C GLU A 2 17.10 34.68 -2.39
N SER A 3 17.11 36.01 -2.58
CA SER A 3 17.41 36.98 -1.50
C SER A 3 16.48 36.90 -0.27
N ASN A 4 15.26 36.38 -0.44
CA ASN A 4 14.31 36.22 0.67
C ASN A 4 14.53 34.89 1.40
N ILE A 5 14.93 33.83 0.68
CA ILE A 5 15.21 32.53 1.28
C ILE A 5 16.47 32.60 2.16
N ASP A 6 17.54 33.24 1.69
CA ASP A 6 18.77 33.36 2.46
C ASP A 6 18.56 34.15 3.76
N PHE A 7 17.77 35.22 3.70
CA PHE A 7 17.37 35.99 4.87
C PHE A 7 16.57 35.15 5.88
N LEU A 8 15.62 34.35 5.41
CA LEU A 8 14.86 33.44 6.26
C LEU A 8 15.75 32.37 6.89
N LEU A 9 16.69 31.80 6.12
CA LEU A 9 17.65 30.81 6.63
C LEU A 9 18.58 31.39 7.70
N GLU A 10 19.02 32.65 7.55
CA GLU A 10 19.82 33.31 8.57
C GLU A 10 19.00 33.54 9.85
N SER A 11 17.74 33.97 9.71
CA SER A 11 16.80 34.16 10.83
C SER A 11 16.54 32.84 11.57
N LEU A 12 16.39 31.75 10.83
CA LEU A 12 16.23 30.39 11.36
C LEU A 12 17.44 29.92 12.17
N ARG A 13 18.66 30.20 11.69
CA ARG A 13 19.88 29.87 12.42
C ARG A 13 19.97 30.61 13.76
N LYS A 14 19.44 31.83 13.83
CA LYS A 14 19.47 32.68 15.04
C LYS A 14 18.34 32.39 16.03
N SER A 15 17.25 31.73 15.62
CA SER A 15 16.05 31.58 16.45
C SER A 15 16.21 30.63 17.64
N GLY A 16 17.23 29.76 17.66
CA GLY A 16 17.42 28.71 18.66
C GLY A 16 16.40 27.56 18.58
N LYS A 17 15.22 27.80 17.99
CA LYS A 17 14.14 26.85 17.76
C LYS A 17 13.66 26.93 16.30
N PRO A 18 14.44 26.42 15.34
CA PRO A 18 14.22 26.64 13.91
C PRO A 18 12.87 26.09 13.43
N PHE A 19 12.47 24.89 13.86
CA PHE A 19 11.23 24.26 13.37
C PHE A 19 9.95 24.91 13.91
N GLU A 20 9.94 25.29 15.20
CA GLU A 20 8.84 26.07 15.79
C GLU A 20 8.68 27.40 15.05
N TYR A 21 9.79 28.11 14.83
CA TYR A 21 9.78 29.39 14.09
C TYR A 21 9.22 29.24 12.67
N ILE A 22 9.56 28.19 11.92
CA ILE A 22 9.00 27.94 10.57
C ILE A 22 7.47 27.80 10.62
N ASN A 23 6.94 27.14 11.65
CA ASN A 23 5.51 26.91 11.79
C ASN A 23 4.73 28.21 12.07
N GLU A 24 5.38 29.20 12.66
CA GLU A 24 4.80 30.53 12.92
C GLU A 24 4.76 31.42 11.65
N LEU A 25 5.60 31.12 10.65
CA LEU A 25 5.63 31.88 9.40
C LEU A 25 4.38 31.58 8.54
N LYS A 26 3.76 32.62 8.00
CA LYS A 26 2.63 32.51 7.05
C LYS A 26 3.10 32.09 5.65
N LEU A 27 3.58 30.86 5.52
CA LEU A 27 4.11 30.27 4.29
C LEU A 27 3.30 29.01 3.92
N SER A 28 3.34 28.61 2.65
CA SER A 28 2.79 27.32 2.23
C SER A 28 3.60 26.16 2.82
N GLU A 29 2.98 24.99 3.00
CA GLU A 29 3.69 23.79 3.48
C GLU A 29 4.85 23.40 2.57
N ASN A 30 4.75 23.62 1.25
CA ASN A 30 5.86 23.43 0.32
C ASN A 30 7.08 24.28 0.66
N LEU A 31 6.86 25.55 0.97
CA LEU A 31 7.94 26.47 1.31
C LEU A 31 8.48 26.18 2.72
N ARG A 32 7.63 25.80 3.67
CA ARG A 32 8.05 25.33 4.99
C ARG A 32 8.93 24.09 4.88
N ALA A 33 8.54 23.10 4.09
CA ALA A 33 9.33 21.89 3.85
C ALA A 33 10.69 22.20 3.21
N LEU A 34 10.72 23.12 2.23
CA LEU A 34 11.96 23.61 1.64
C LEU A 34 12.88 24.25 2.69
N LEU A 35 12.36 25.17 3.51
CA LEU A 35 13.14 25.84 4.55
C LEU A 35 13.70 24.86 5.59
N ARG A 36 12.88 23.91 6.05
CA ARG A 36 13.31 22.85 6.99
C ARG A 36 14.46 22.03 6.37
N ARG A 37 14.34 21.63 5.11
CA ARG A 37 15.38 20.88 4.39
C ARG A 37 16.67 21.70 4.21
N LEU A 38 16.56 22.93 3.72
CA LEU A 38 17.72 23.82 3.49
C LEU A 38 18.46 24.11 4.81
N TYR A 39 17.73 24.32 5.91
CA TYR A 39 18.31 24.47 7.23
C TYR A 39 19.12 23.23 7.64
N ILE A 40 18.55 22.03 7.52
CA ILE A 40 19.24 20.76 7.85
C ILE A 40 20.49 20.58 6.97
N GLN A 41 20.36 20.75 5.65
CA GLN A 41 21.50 20.65 4.72
C GLN A 41 22.64 21.59 5.11
N SER A 42 22.30 22.84 5.43
CA SER A 42 23.30 23.83 5.84
C SER A 42 23.94 23.50 7.19
N LYS A 43 23.17 22.96 8.13
CA LYS A 43 23.65 22.67 9.48
C LYS A 43 24.56 21.45 9.51
N GLU A 44 24.18 20.41 8.78
CA GLU A 44 24.87 19.12 8.76
C GLU A 44 25.91 19.00 7.64
N GLY A 45 25.98 19.97 6.73
CA GLY A 45 26.90 19.95 5.59
C GLY A 45 26.58 18.85 4.56
N ILE A 46 25.31 18.42 4.48
CA ILE A 46 24.85 17.35 3.60
C ILE A 46 23.95 17.88 2.47
N SER A 47 23.80 17.09 1.41
CA SER A 47 22.80 17.32 0.38
C SER A 47 21.61 16.36 0.56
N LEU A 48 20.40 16.90 0.51
CA LEU A 48 19.13 16.19 0.58
C LEU A 48 18.33 16.37 -0.73
N SER A 49 19.04 16.48 -1.86
CA SER A 49 18.45 16.71 -3.19
C SER A 49 17.45 15.62 -3.60
N ALA A 50 17.73 14.36 -3.26
CA ALA A 50 16.89 13.21 -3.63
C ALA A 50 15.48 13.29 -3.01
N ILE A 51 15.38 13.56 -1.70
CA ILE A 51 14.08 13.68 -1.03
C ILE A 51 13.37 15.00 -1.33
N GLY A 52 14.12 15.99 -1.82
CA GLY A 52 13.59 17.29 -2.20
C GLY A 52 13.08 17.41 -3.63
N SER A 53 13.44 16.47 -4.49
CA SER A 53 13.03 16.42 -5.89
C SER A 53 11.75 15.58 -6.02
N THR A 54 10.65 16.10 -5.49
CA THR A 54 9.36 15.42 -5.49
C THR A 54 8.31 16.24 -6.23
N ILE A 55 7.36 15.54 -6.86
CA ILE A 55 6.17 16.14 -7.47
C ILE A 55 5.03 16.36 -6.46
N LEU A 56 5.21 15.87 -5.23
CA LEU A 56 4.18 15.97 -4.18
C LEU A 56 3.94 17.42 -3.78
N ASP A 57 2.68 17.81 -3.77
CA ASP A 57 2.24 19.04 -3.13
C ASP A 57 2.00 18.77 -1.64
N PHE A 58 2.88 19.29 -0.79
CA PHE A 58 2.76 19.18 0.66
C PHE A 58 1.60 20.00 1.23
N ALA A 59 0.94 20.84 0.43
CA ALA A 59 -0.30 21.49 0.85
C ALA A 59 -1.52 20.54 0.80
N GLU A 60 -1.44 19.41 0.08
CA GLU A 60 -2.53 18.43 -0.03
C GLU A 60 -2.58 17.44 1.15
N GLY A 61 -1.53 17.36 1.96
CA GLY A 61 -1.44 16.41 3.07
C GLY A 61 -1.77 17.02 4.43
N ASP A 62 -2.22 16.18 5.36
CA ASP A 62 -2.30 16.52 6.78
C ASP A 62 -0.99 16.11 7.46
N TYR A 63 -0.19 17.12 7.83
CA TYR A 63 1.11 16.94 8.46
C TYR A 63 1.14 17.60 9.85
N GLU A 64 0.01 17.72 10.52
CA GLU A 64 -0.05 18.30 11.87
C GLU A 64 0.94 17.57 12.82
N GLY A 65 1.77 18.35 13.52
CA GLY A 65 2.80 17.81 14.40
C GLY A 65 4.01 17.18 13.70
N PHE A 66 4.05 17.14 12.36
CA PHE A 66 5.14 16.54 11.59
C PHE A 66 5.96 17.57 10.81
N ASN A 67 7.29 17.47 10.87
CA ASN A 67 8.19 18.39 10.18
C ASN A 67 8.62 17.82 8.82
N VAL A 68 7.75 17.93 7.82
CA VAL A 68 8.05 17.47 6.46
C VAL A 68 9.28 18.19 5.90
N ILE A 69 10.22 17.43 5.33
CA ILE A 69 11.45 17.95 4.68
C ILE A 69 11.58 17.51 3.21
N GLY A 70 10.67 16.65 2.76
CA GLY A 70 10.78 15.93 1.50
C GLY A 70 9.95 14.65 1.53
N ALA A 71 10.15 13.79 0.54
CA ALA A 71 9.51 12.49 0.47
C ALA A 71 10.46 11.40 -0.04
N LEU A 72 10.25 10.17 0.41
CA LEU A 72 10.91 9.00 -0.14
C LEU A 72 10.20 8.55 -1.42
N GLN A 73 10.96 8.24 -2.46
CA GLN A 73 10.43 7.72 -3.72
C GLN A 73 10.58 6.20 -3.75
N ILE A 74 9.46 5.49 -3.79
CA ILE A 74 9.42 4.02 -3.95
C ILE A 74 8.96 3.74 -5.38
N PRO A 75 9.78 3.11 -6.24
CA PRO A 75 9.32 2.73 -7.57
C PRO A 75 8.13 1.79 -7.47
N ILE A 76 7.10 2.02 -8.28
CA ILE A 76 5.92 1.17 -8.39
C ILE A 76 5.83 0.63 -9.82
N GLY A 77 5.30 -0.57 -9.97
CA GLY A 77 5.13 -1.19 -11.29
C GLY A 77 3.90 -2.09 -11.34
N VAL A 78 3.36 -2.27 -12.54
CA VAL A 78 2.30 -3.26 -12.79
C VAL A 78 2.96 -4.64 -12.89
N ILE A 79 2.47 -5.59 -12.09
CA ILE A 79 2.98 -6.96 -12.03
C ILE A 79 2.03 -8.00 -12.66
N GLY A 80 0.84 -7.58 -13.08
CA GLY A 80 -0.06 -8.33 -13.97
C GLY A 80 -1.45 -7.71 -14.05
N VAL A 81 -2.38 -8.38 -14.73
CA VAL A 81 -3.73 -7.86 -15.00
C VAL A 81 -4.77 -8.94 -14.71
N LEU A 82 -5.66 -8.67 -13.77
CA LEU A 82 -6.69 -9.62 -13.35
C LEU A 82 -8.05 -9.24 -13.92
N ASN A 83 -8.70 -10.23 -14.54
CA ASN A 83 -10.10 -10.15 -14.94
C ASN A 83 -10.93 -10.90 -13.90
N LEU A 84 -11.75 -10.19 -13.14
CA LEU A 84 -12.52 -10.75 -12.03
C LEU A 84 -13.92 -10.15 -11.96
N PHE A 85 -14.75 -10.66 -11.05
CA PHE A 85 -16.06 -10.10 -10.74
C PHE A 85 -16.06 -9.52 -9.34
N ILE A 86 -16.45 -8.26 -9.18
CA ILE A 86 -16.70 -7.64 -7.86
C ILE A 86 -18.20 -7.39 -7.76
N ASN A 87 -18.87 -8.00 -6.78
CA ASN A 87 -20.33 -7.90 -6.62
C ASN A 87 -21.12 -8.17 -7.92
N ASN A 88 -20.65 -9.16 -8.71
CA ASN A 88 -21.17 -9.57 -10.03
C ASN A 88 -20.89 -8.59 -11.19
N GLU A 89 -20.12 -7.54 -10.98
CA GLU A 89 -19.65 -6.64 -12.04
C GLU A 89 -18.29 -7.11 -12.55
N LYS A 90 -18.14 -7.27 -13.87
CA LYS A 90 -16.85 -7.64 -14.48
C LYS A 90 -15.90 -6.46 -14.37
N THR A 91 -14.72 -6.69 -13.79
CA THR A 91 -13.70 -5.67 -13.55
C THR A 91 -12.34 -6.16 -14.02
N GLU A 92 -11.62 -5.30 -14.74
CA GLU A 92 -10.19 -5.46 -15.03
C GLU A 92 -9.39 -4.63 -14.02
N ILE A 93 -8.44 -5.27 -13.33
CA ILE A 93 -7.57 -4.62 -12.34
C ILE A 93 -6.12 -4.80 -12.74
N TYR A 94 -5.40 -3.68 -12.87
CA TYR A 94 -3.95 -3.66 -13.03
C TYR A 94 -3.31 -3.82 -11.66
N VAL A 95 -2.74 -4.99 -11.36
CA VAL A 95 -2.13 -5.24 -10.05
C VAL A 95 -0.80 -4.47 -9.97
N VAL A 96 -0.75 -3.44 -9.13
CA VAL A 96 0.44 -2.63 -8.90
C VAL A 96 1.20 -3.16 -7.68
N ALA A 97 2.52 -3.17 -7.70
CA ALA A 97 3.32 -3.46 -6.51
C ALA A 97 4.45 -2.45 -6.36
N PRO A 98 4.84 -2.13 -5.12
CA PRO A 98 6.08 -1.41 -4.88
C PRO A 98 7.25 -2.31 -5.30
N PHE A 99 8.36 -1.70 -5.70
CA PHE A 99 9.54 -2.43 -6.12
C PHE A 99 10.12 -3.22 -4.95
N ILE A 100 10.01 -4.53 -5.05
CA ILE A 100 10.52 -5.51 -4.09
C ILE A 100 11.47 -6.43 -4.85
N LYS A 101 12.66 -6.69 -4.31
CA LYS A 101 13.65 -7.57 -4.95
C LYS A 101 13.48 -9.03 -4.54
N GLY A 102 13.88 -9.93 -5.43
CA GLY A 102 14.14 -11.33 -5.12
C GLY A 102 12.89 -12.21 -5.07
N ARG A 103 12.93 -13.23 -4.20
CA ARG A 103 11.94 -14.31 -4.17
C ARG A 103 10.51 -13.84 -3.98
N LEU A 104 10.29 -12.77 -3.21
CA LEU A 104 8.95 -12.26 -2.96
C LEU A 104 8.27 -11.76 -4.25
N LEU A 105 8.99 -11.05 -5.11
CA LEU A 105 8.43 -10.59 -6.38
C LEU A 105 8.01 -11.78 -7.27
N ASN A 106 8.85 -12.81 -7.36
CA ASN A 106 8.52 -14.01 -8.13
C ASN A 106 7.28 -14.71 -7.58
N ARG A 107 7.17 -14.83 -6.26
CA ARG A 107 5.98 -15.40 -5.61
C ARG A 107 4.71 -14.62 -5.96
N LEU A 108 4.74 -13.28 -5.89
CA LEU A 108 3.60 -12.46 -6.25
C LEU A 108 3.20 -12.62 -7.72
N ARG A 109 4.19 -12.73 -8.63
CA ARG A 109 3.95 -12.97 -10.06
C ARG A 109 3.35 -14.35 -10.32
N ASP A 110 3.84 -15.38 -9.64
CA ASP A 110 3.28 -16.73 -9.72
C ASP A 110 1.80 -16.74 -9.28
N SER A 111 1.47 -16.07 -8.17
CA SER A 111 0.08 -15.93 -7.73
C SER A 111 -0.81 -15.29 -8.78
N ILE A 112 -0.30 -14.24 -9.43
CA ILE A 112 -1.05 -13.50 -10.44
C ILE A 112 -1.30 -14.41 -11.64
N LEU A 113 -0.30 -15.15 -12.12
CA LEU A 113 -0.48 -16.13 -13.22
C LEU A 113 -1.55 -17.18 -12.87
N ILE A 114 -1.55 -17.65 -11.63
CA ILE A 114 -2.57 -18.57 -11.12
C ILE A 114 -3.96 -17.90 -11.18
N LEU A 115 -4.08 -16.65 -10.74
CA LEU A 115 -5.35 -15.92 -10.73
C LEU A 115 -5.82 -15.51 -12.14
N GLU A 116 -4.91 -15.21 -13.07
CA GLU A 116 -5.20 -14.85 -14.46
C GLU A 116 -5.88 -16.01 -15.23
N SER A 117 -5.56 -17.25 -14.87
CA SER A 117 -6.16 -18.47 -15.43
C SER A 117 -7.36 -18.99 -14.63
N SER A 118 -7.75 -18.28 -13.56
CA SER A 118 -8.82 -18.67 -12.64
C SER A 118 -10.06 -17.79 -12.81
N ILE A 119 -11.22 -18.32 -12.40
CA ILE A 119 -12.43 -17.51 -12.25
C ILE A 119 -12.44 -16.95 -10.82
N VAL A 120 -12.35 -15.63 -10.69
CA VAL A 120 -12.31 -14.94 -9.39
C VAL A 120 -13.58 -14.11 -9.21
N ASN A 121 -14.35 -14.41 -8.16
CA ASN A 121 -15.53 -13.65 -7.74
C ASN A 121 -15.32 -13.10 -6.33
N ILE A 122 -15.41 -11.78 -6.16
CA ILE A 122 -15.28 -11.10 -4.88
C ILE A 122 -16.66 -10.53 -4.51
N GLY A 123 -17.17 -10.95 -3.36
CA GLY A 123 -18.38 -10.40 -2.75
C GLY A 123 -18.04 -9.52 -1.56
N ILE A 124 -18.64 -8.34 -1.49
CA ILE A 124 -18.47 -7.36 -0.41
C ILE A 124 -19.82 -7.17 0.25
N LYS A 125 -19.96 -7.62 1.49
CA LYS A 125 -21.25 -7.72 2.19
C LYS A 125 -21.57 -6.52 3.07
N ASP A 126 -20.56 -5.91 3.67
CA ASP A 126 -20.72 -4.82 4.63
C ASP A 126 -19.56 -3.83 4.51
N TYR A 127 -19.88 -2.56 4.77
CA TYR A 127 -18.97 -1.42 4.78
C TYR A 127 -19.30 -0.42 5.93
N GLU A 128 -20.13 -0.75 6.91
CA GLU A 128 -20.42 0.15 8.05
C GLU A 128 -19.26 0.21 9.07
N GLY A 129 -18.08 0.64 8.61
CA GLY A 129 -16.85 0.66 9.41
C GLY A 129 -16.07 -0.65 9.39
N VAL A 130 -16.63 -1.72 8.82
CA VAL A 130 -15.99 -3.04 8.69
C VAL A 130 -16.12 -3.52 7.25
N CYS A 131 -15.00 -3.91 6.64
CA CYS A 131 -14.95 -4.63 5.37
C CYS A 131 -15.18 -6.13 5.62
N ASN A 132 -16.34 -6.66 5.19
CA ASN A 132 -16.61 -8.09 5.16
C ASN A 132 -16.59 -8.58 3.71
N SER A 133 -15.50 -9.22 3.32
CA SER A 133 -15.25 -9.60 1.93
C SER A 133 -14.95 -11.10 1.79
N ASP A 134 -15.53 -11.71 0.77
CA ASP A 134 -15.31 -13.11 0.39
C ASP A 134 -14.77 -13.16 -1.04
N ALA A 135 -13.65 -13.84 -1.28
CA ALA A 135 -13.25 -14.27 -2.60
C ALA A 135 -13.58 -15.75 -2.82
N TYR A 136 -14.13 -16.04 -3.99
CA TYR A 136 -14.32 -17.38 -4.53
C TYR A 136 -13.44 -17.51 -5.77
N VAL A 137 -12.43 -18.36 -5.69
CA VAL A 137 -11.49 -18.63 -6.78
C VAL A 137 -11.69 -20.06 -7.25
N THR A 138 -12.05 -20.24 -8.52
CA THR A 138 -12.14 -21.56 -9.16
C THR A 138 -10.95 -21.72 -10.11
N PHE A 139 -10.08 -22.68 -9.80
CA PHE A 139 -8.80 -22.90 -10.49
C PHE A 139 -8.97 -23.84 -11.68
N SER A 140 -8.61 -23.38 -12.87
CA SER A 140 -8.65 -24.19 -14.09
C SER A 140 -7.44 -25.13 -14.18
N ASP A 141 -6.23 -24.59 -14.05
CA ASP A 141 -4.97 -25.27 -14.39
C ASP A 141 -4.00 -25.46 -13.20
N HIS A 142 -4.34 -24.93 -12.01
CA HIS A 142 -3.44 -24.85 -10.86
C HIS A 142 -4.01 -25.50 -9.59
N LYS A 143 -4.63 -26.68 -9.72
CA LYS A 143 -5.22 -27.40 -8.59
C LYS A 143 -4.22 -27.76 -7.50
N ASP A 144 -2.94 -27.92 -7.86
CA ASP A 144 -1.86 -28.20 -6.90
C ASP A 144 -1.56 -27.01 -5.96
N ALA A 145 -2.05 -25.80 -6.29
CA ALA A 145 -1.97 -24.65 -5.39
C ALA A 145 -2.95 -24.73 -4.20
N LEU A 146 -3.88 -25.70 -4.22
CA LEU A 146 -4.96 -25.88 -3.25
C LEU A 146 -4.65 -26.90 -2.14
N ASP A 147 -3.38 -27.09 -1.75
CA ASP A 147 -3.06 -27.98 -0.64
C ASP A 147 -3.67 -27.43 0.68
N PRO A 148 -4.66 -28.12 1.28
CA PRO A 148 -5.34 -27.66 2.48
C PRO A 148 -4.42 -27.60 3.71
N LEU A 149 -3.25 -28.25 3.67
CA LEU A 149 -2.25 -28.18 4.73
C LEU A 149 -1.33 -26.96 4.61
N VAL A 150 -1.33 -26.26 3.48
CA VAL A 150 -0.42 -25.13 3.25
C VAL A 150 -0.86 -23.88 4.00
N PHE A 151 -2.12 -23.50 3.91
CA PHE A 151 -2.65 -22.31 4.61
C PHE A 151 -2.44 -22.36 6.13
N PRO A 152 -2.75 -23.46 6.86
CA PRO A 152 -2.43 -23.58 8.29
C PRO A 152 -0.94 -23.39 8.60
N ARG A 153 -0.05 -23.88 7.72
CA ARG A 153 1.40 -23.75 7.90
C ARG A 153 1.87 -22.33 7.70
N LEU A 154 1.32 -21.62 6.71
CA LEU A 154 1.65 -20.21 6.48
C LEU A 154 1.34 -19.37 7.72
N TYR A 155 0.13 -19.51 8.29
CA TYR A 155 -0.27 -18.69 9.42
C TYR A 155 0.26 -19.16 10.78
N SER A 156 0.98 -20.28 10.83
CA SER A 156 1.77 -20.67 12.02
C SER A 156 3.23 -20.23 11.95
N ASP A 157 3.67 -19.70 10.80
CA ASP A 157 5.02 -19.14 10.62
C ASP A 157 5.03 -17.63 10.95
N PRO A 158 5.68 -17.20 12.05
CA PRO A 158 5.75 -15.79 12.42
C PRO A 158 6.55 -14.95 11.41
N VAL A 159 7.51 -15.55 10.69
CA VAL A 159 8.28 -14.85 9.65
C VAL A 159 7.38 -14.53 8.47
N PHE A 160 6.58 -15.50 8.04
CA PHE A 160 5.58 -15.28 6.99
C PHE A 160 4.61 -14.16 7.36
N LEU A 161 4.03 -14.21 8.57
CA LEU A 161 3.10 -13.18 9.04
C LEU A 161 3.75 -11.80 9.11
N GLY A 162 5.00 -11.70 9.59
CA GLY A 162 5.75 -10.46 9.64
C GLY A 162 5.99 -9.86 8.24
N VAL A 163 6.43 -10.67 7.28
CA VAL A 163 6.65 -10.22 5.90
C VAL A 163 5.32 -9.81 5.24
N LYS A 164 4.25 -10.59 5.45
CA LYS A 164 2.92 -10.26 4.92
C LYS A 164 2.41 -8.94 5.49
N HIS A 165 2.55 -8.74 6.79
CA HIS A 165 2.13 -7.49 7.44
C HIS A 165 2.87 -6.28 6.87
N SER A 166 4.21 -6.36 6.72
CA SER A 166 5.00 -5.29 6.11
C SER A 166 4.61 -5.01 4.66
N TYR A 167 4.35 -6.06 3.87
CA TYR A 167 3.88 -5.91 2.49
C TYR A 167 2.52 -5.22 2.43
N MET A 168 1.56 -5.68 3.24
CA MET A 168 0.23 -5.08 3.28
C MET A 168 0.27 -3.62 3.75
N ALA A 169 1.11 -3.29 4.73
CA ALA A 169 1.29 -1.89 5.16
C ALA A 169 1.76 -1.00 4.00
N LEU A 170 2.68 -1.47 3.15
CA LEU A 170 3.09 -0.74 1.95
C LEU A 170 1.94 -0.55 0.96
N ILE A 171 1.09 -1.57 0.77
CA ILE A 171 -0.10 -1.46 -0.08
C ILE A 171 -1.08 -0.42 0.47
N TYR A 172 -1.31 -0.40 1.79
CA TYR A 172 -2.15 0.61 2.43
C TYR A 172 -1.60 2.03 2.17
N TYR A 173 -0.30 2.24 2.40
CA TYR A 173 0.32 3.54 2.15
C TYR A 173 0.24 3.96 0.67
N MET A 174 0.41 3.03 -0.28
CA MET A 174 0.24 3.30 -1.71
C MET A 174 -1.17 3.76 -2.06
N LEU A 175 -2.18 3.24 -1.36
CA LEU A 175 -3.58 3.65 -1.50
C LEU A 175 -3.92 4.92 -0.70
N GLY A 176 -2.96 5.49 0.03
CA GLY A 176 -3.17 6.63 0.91
C GLY A 176 -4.00 6.29 2.16
N LEU A 177 -4.00 5.02 2.58
CA LEU A 177 -4.78 4.51 3.69
C LEU A 177 -3.93 4.43 4.96
N ASP A 178 -4.58 4.56 6.11
CA ASP A 178 -3.94 4.34 7.40
C ASP A 178 -3.69 2.85 7.63
N ALA A 179 -2.42 2.49 7.77
CA ALA A 179 -1.95 1.13 7.99
C ALA A 179 -2.01 0.71 9.47
N PHE A 180 -2.97 1.24 10.25
CA PHE A 180 -3.09 0.90 11.68
C PHE A 180 -3.18 -0.62 11.85
N SER A 181 -2.25 -1.19 12.62
CA SER A 181 -1.92 -2.61 12.57
C SER A 181 -3.08 -3.56 12.87
N ALA A 182 -4.09 -3.09 13.63
CA ALA A 182 -5.28 -3.88 13.96
C ALA A 182 -6.21 -4.09 12.76
N GLY A 183 -6.17 -3.21 11.75
CA GLY A 183 -7.05 -3.25 10.58
C GLY A 183 -6.46 -3.91 9.33
N ILE A 184 -5.20 -4.38 9.38
CA ILE A 184 -4.56 -5.02 8.23
C ILE A 184 -4.93 -6.52 8.17
N PRO A 185 -5.46 -7.03 7.05
CA PRO A 185 -5.83 -8.43 6.92
C PRO A 185 -4.63 -9.34 6.66
N VAL A 186 -3.92 -9.69 7.73
CA VAL A 186 -2.74 -10.58 7.68
C VAL A 186 -3.14 -12.06 7.55
N ALA A 187 -4.33 -12.45 7.99
CA ALA A 187 -4.85 -13.81 7.82
C ALA A 187 -6.35 -13.78 7.44
N PRO A 188 -6.84 -14.79 6.70
CA PRO A 188 -8.26 -14.93 6.46
C PRO A 188 -8.98 -15.25 7.77
N SER A 189 -10.18 -14.69 7.94
CA SER A 189 -11.06 -15.07 9.04
C SER A 189 -11.60 -16.50 8.84
N GLU A 190 -11.85 -16.87 7.58
CA GLU A 190 -12.28 -18.21 7.19
C GLU A 190 -11.68 -18.52 5.81
N TYR A 191 -11.31 -19.77 5.58
CA TYR A 191 -11.07 -20.26 4.23
C TYR A 191 -11.56 -21.70 4.12
N THR A 192 -12.01 -22.09 2.93
CA THR A 192 -12.42 -23.46 2.63
C THR A 192 -11.97 -23.84 1.23
N ILE A 193 -11.42 -25.03 1.10
CA ILE A 193 -11.05 -25.62 -0.18
C ILE A 193 -12.04 -26.75 -0.46
N ASN A 194 -12.73 -26.69 -1.60
CA ASN A 194 -13.65 -27.73 -2.05
C ASN A 194 -13.39 -28.02 -3.53
N GLY A 195 -12.80 -29.18 -3.81
CA GLY A 195 -12.38 -29.54 -5.16
C GLY A 195 -11.36 -28.55 -5.71
N ASP A 196 -11.75 -27.86 -6.78
CA ASP A 196 -10.94 -26.84 -7.47
C ASP A 196 -11.31 -25.41 -7.06
N THR A 197 -12.06 -25.24 -5.96
CA THR A 197 -12.54 -23.94 -5.52
C THR A 197 -12.00 -23.57 -4.14
N LEU A 198 -11.41 -22.39 -4.03
CA LEU A 198 -11.03 -21.74 -2.76
C LEU A 198 -12.06 -20.66 -2.44
N ARG A 199 -12.63 -20.72 -1.23
CA ARG A 199 -13.26 -19.58 -0.59
C ARG A 199 -12.27 -18.97 0.39
N TYR A 200 -11.99 -17.68 0.26
CA TYR A 200 -11.07 -16.93 1.10
C TYR A 200 -11.80 -15.70 1.64
N LYS A 201 -12.07 -15.68 2.95
CA LYS A 201 -12.84 -14.62 3.61
C LYS A 201 -11.95 -13.81 4.52
N VAL A 202 -12.14 -12.50 4.47
CA VAL A 202 -11.45 -11.54 5.32
C VAL A 202 -12.48 -10.61 5.95
N ILE A 203 -12.31 -10.38 7.25
CA ILE A 203 -13.04 -9.35 7.99
C ILE A 203 -11.98 -8.41 8.58
N HIS A 204 -12.06 -7.13 8.26
CA HIS A 204 -11.16 -6.12 8.81
C HIS A 204 -11.85 -4.76 8.89
N ASP A 205 -11.35 -3.86 9.72
CA ASP A 205 -11.90 -2.50 9.80
C ASP A 205 -11.72 -1.79 8.45
N ALA A 206 -12.74 -1.02 8.05
CA ALA A 206 -12.67 -0.22 6.85
C ALA A 206 -11.52 0.79 7.01
N PRO A 207 -10.58 0.85 6.06
CA PRO A 207 -9.39 1.67 6.23
C PRO A 207 -9.76 3.16 6.23
N TYR A 208 -9.15 3.91 7.14
CA TYR A 208 -9.26 5.36 7.16
C TYR A 208 -8.37 5.97 6.07
N GLN A 209 -8.84 7.02 5.40
CA GLN A 209 -8.02 7.73 4.42
C GLN A 209 -7.01 8.60 5.17
N LEU A 210 -5.73 8.26 5.08
CA LEU A 210 -4.64 9.00 5.71
C LEU A 210 -4.12 10.13 4.82
N LEU A 211 -3.98 9.87 3.52
CA LEU A 211 -3.41 10.81 2.55
C LEU A 211 -4.28 10.85 1.29
N ASN A 212 -4.80 12.03 0.98
CA ASN A 212 -5.55 12.26 -0.25
C ASN A 212 -4.79 13.25 -1.13
N ASN A 213 -3.78 12.76 -1.85
CA ASN A 213 -3.01 13.56 -2.78
C ASN A 213 -3.14 13.00 -4.20
N THR A 214 -2.61 13.75 -5.16
CA THR A 214 -2.65 13.38 -6.58
C THR A 214 -2.13 11.95 -6.83
N VAL A 215 -1.01 11.57 -6.21
CA VAL A 215 -0.40 10.23 -6.41
C VAL A 215 -1.29 9.10 -5.88
N THR A 216 -1.85 9.25 -4.67
CA THR A 216 -2.74 8.21 -4.11
C THR A 216 -4.09 8.16 -4.82
N SER A 217 -4.53 9.27 -5.45
CA SER A 217 -5.69 9.28 -6.35
C SER A 217 -5.44 8.47 -7.62
N GLU A 218 -4.32 8.73 -8.32
CA GLU A 218 -3.96 8.02 -9.55
C GLU A 218 -3.83 6.50 -9.33
N ILE A 219 -3.21 6.08 -8.23
CA ILE A 219 -3.09 4.66 -7.89
C ILE A 219 -4.46 4.03 -7.62
N ARG A 220 -5.35 4.71 -6.89
CA ARG A 220 -6.71 4.22 -6.62
C ARG A 220 -7.52 4.11 -7.90
N GLU A 221 -7.41 5.07 -8.82
CA GLU A 221 -8.07 5.01 -10.12
C GLU A 221 -7.60 3.82 -10.96
N LEU A 222 -6.29 3.57 -10.98
CA LEU A 222 -5.71 2.43 -11.69
C LEU A 222 -6.20 1.08 -11.14
N LEU A 223 -6.38 1.00 -9.82
CA LEU A 223 -6.89 -0.19 -9.13
C LEU A 223 -8.41 -0.27 -9.07
N LYS A 224 -9.13 0.71 -9.65
CA LYS A 224 -10.59 0.88 -9.51
C LYS A 224 -11.06 1.01 -8.06
N ALA A 225 -10.14 1.31 -7.14
CA ALA A 225 -10.37 1.51 -5.71
C ALA A 225 -10.77 2.96 -5.38
N VAL A 226 -11.58 3.58 -6.25
CA VAL A 226 -12.06 4.96 -6.07
C VAL A 226 -13.22 4.99 -5.07
N GLU A 227 -14.04 3.94 -5.09
CA GLU A 227 -15.15 3.78 -4.17
C GLU A 227 -14.81 2.82 -3.03
N LYS A 228 -15.44 3.10 -1.89
CA LYS A 228 -15.26 2.40 -0.63
C LYS A 228 -15.41 0.87 -0.69
N PRO A 229 -16.41 0.28 -1.37
CA PRO A 229 -16.48 -1.17 -1.51
C PRO A 229 -15.25 -1.73 -2.25
N TYR A 230 -14.86 -1.10 -3.36
CA TYR A 230 -13.73 -1.56 -4.16
C TYR A 230 -12.40 -1.54 -3.41
N ILE A 231 -12.22 -0.64 -2.43
CA ILE A 231 -11.05 -0.67 -1.55
C ILE A 231 -10.97 -1.99 -0.76
N CYS A 232 -12.08 -2.47 -0.18
CA CYS A 232 -12.10 -3.74 0.55
C CYS A 232 -11.74 -4.92 -0.37
N ALA A 233 -12.28 -4.95 -1.59
CA ALA A 233 -11.97 -5.98 -2.58
C ALA A 233 -10.49 -5.99 -2.94
N VAL A 234 -9.90 -4.81 -3.17
CA VAL A 234 -8.48 -4.67 -3.49
C VAL A 234 -7.60 -5.15 -2.33
N LEU A 235 -7.92 -4.77 -1.09
CA LEU A 235 -7.15 -5.23 0.08
C LEU A 235 -7.25 -6.75 0.30
N LEU A 236 -8.44 -7.33 0.11
CA LEU A 236 -8.61 -8.78 0.11
C LEU A 236 -7.78 -9.44 -0.99
N LEU A 237 -7.79 -8.86 -2.19
CA LEU A 237 -7.06 -9.38 -3.35
C LEU A 237 -5.56 -9.39 -3.10
N TYR A 238 -4.98 -8.31 -2.56
CA TYR A 238 -3.56 -8.26 -2.21
C TYR A 238 -3.19 -9.27 -1.11
N SER A 239 -4.06 -9.46 -0.11
CA SER A 239 -3.87 -10.48 0.93
C SER A 239 -3.85 -11.89 0.32
N LEU A 240 -4.80 -12.20 -0.57
CA LEU A 240 -4.89 -13.47 -1.28
C LEU A 240 -3.71 -13.73 -2.22
N ILE A 241 -3.30 -12.73 -3.01
CA ILE A 241 -2.14 -12.80 -3.90
C ILE A 241 -0.89 -13.16 -3.09
N PHE A 242 -0.69 -12.54 -1.93
CA PHE A 242 0.47 -12.85 -1.09
C PHE A 242 0.46 -14.32 -0.64
N ASP A 243 -0.69 -14.84 -0.23
CA ASP A 243 -0.83 -16.19 0.31
C ASP A 243 -0.64 -17.25 -0.78
N LEU A 244 -1.28 -17.07 -1.94
CA LEU A 244 -1.13 -17.98 -3.07
C LEU A 244 0.33 -18.10 -3.53
N GLY A 245 1.10 -17.02 -3.45
CA GLY A 245 2.49 -17.00 -3.90
C GLY A 245 3.40 -17.79 -2.99
N HIS A 246 3.01 -17.93 -1.72
CA HIS A 246 3.69 -18.77 -0.75
C HIS A 246 3.13 -20.20 -0.73
N ALA A 247 1.91 -20.37 -1.20
CA ALA A 247 1.28 -21.67 -1.32
C ALA A 247 1.68 -22.43 -2.58
N SER A 248 2.04 -21.72 -3.66
CA SER A 248 2.37 -22.34 -4.94
C SER A 248 3.61 -23.25 -4.84
N PRO A 249 3.54 -24.50 -5.34
CA PRO A 249 4.68 -25.39 -5.40
C PRO A 249 5.80 -24.90 -6.34
N THR A 250 5.52 -24.01 -7.29
CA THR A 250 6.54 -23.37 -8.14
C THR A 250 7.50 -22.47 -7.36
N ALA A 251 7.11 -22.02 -6.16
CA ALA A 251 7.92 -21.15 -5.31
C ALA A 251 9.10 -21.85 -4.59
N LYS A 252 9.34 -23.13 -4.87
CA LYS A 252 10.37 -23.97 -4.23
C LYS A 252 11.75 -23.95 -4.91
N THR A 253 11.95 -23.19 -5.99
CA THR A 253 13.26 -23.03 -6.66
C THR A 253 13.94 -21.72 -6.31
#